data_AF-A0A2E1V0U3-F1
#
_entry.id   AF-A0A2E1V0U3-F1
#
_cell.length_a   1.000
_cell.length_b   1.000
_cell.length_c   1.000
_cell.angle_alpha   90.00
_cell.angle_beta   90.00
_cell.angle_gamma   90.00
#
_symmetry.space_group_name_H-M   'P 1'
#
loop_
_entity.id
_entity.type
_entity.pdbx_description
1 polymer ?
#
loop_
_entity_poly.entity_id
_entity_poly.type
_entity_poly.pdbx_seq_one_letter_code
_entity_poly.pdbx_strand_id
1 'polypeptide(L)'
;ADGLTPWCIGIESGGATGWTATDWMEDVMLRTTSPENYDAWVSNDLPFNSPEVINAMEVYGSISRNDDYVAGGADAVASIFFGDSPNGLFTTPAQCMMHRQASFIPSFFPNQGQELADGEADFFYFPAFAEGDLGKPVLGAGTLWASPNMTDATMELFNYLTTPAAHEIWMAQSGFLTPHLGVDASAYANDALRKQGEILANATTFRFDASDLMPGPIGAGAFWTEMTAFANGQDAQTTADNIQAAWDAIK
;
A
#
# COMPACT_ATOMS: atom_id res chain seq x y z
N ALA A 1 -4.62 24.56 13.52
CA ALA A 1 -5.16 23.18 13.54
C ALA A 1 -6.45 23.20 14.34
N ASP A 2 -7.51 22.58 13.84
CA ASP A 2 -8.84 22.59 14.47
C ASP A 2 -8.95 21.57 15.63
N GLY A 3 -7.82 21.13 16.19
CA GLY A 3 -7.74 20.14 17.27
C GLY A 3 -7.98 18.68 16.82
N LEU A 4 -8.08 18.44 15.52
CA LEU A 4 -8.23 17.09 14.95
C LEU A 4 -6.88 16.51 14.54
N THR A 5 -6.68 15.23 14.83
CA THR A 5 -5.51 14.48 14.38
C THR A 5 -5.77 13.92 12.97
N PRO A 6 -4.91 14.19 11.98
CA PRO A 6 -5.07 13.73 10.60
C PRO A 6 -5.14 12.20 10.43
N TRP A 7 -4.18 11.45 10.95
CA TRP A 7 -3.92 10.07 10.51
C TRP A 7 -4.06 9.03 11.61
N CYS A 8 -4.70 7.92 11.27
CA CYS A 8 -4.53 6.65 11.94
C CYS A 8 -3.48 5.82 11.22
N ILE A 9 -2.39 5.48 11.90
CA ILE A 9 -1.28 4.70 11.35
C ILE A 9 -0.87 3.64 12.36
N GLY A 10 -0.77 2.40 11.90
CA GLY A 10 -0.20 1.30 12.65
C GLY A 10 0.50 0.35 11.69
N ILE A 11 1.70 -0.10 12.05
CA ILE A 11 2.54 -0.93 11.17
C ILE A 11 2.84 -2.32 11.74
N GLU A 12 2.39 -2.60 12.97
CA GLU A 12 2.57 -3.91 13.59
C GLU A 12 1.74 -4.95 12.82
N SER A 13 2.37 -6.10 12.56
CA SER A 13 1.77 -7.20 11.80
C SER A 13 2.48 -8.54 12.10
N GLY A 14 2.87 -8.77 13.35
CA GLY A 14 3.64 -9.93 13.78
C GLY A 14 4.95 -10.06 13.01
N GLY A 15 5.18 -11.23 12.41
CA GLY A 15 6.38 -11.50 11.62
C GLY A 15 6.50 -10.68 10.32
N ALA A 16 5.43 -9.96 9.93
CA ALA A 16 5.44 -9.05 8.79
C ALA A 16 5.53 -7.57 9.18
N THR A 17 5.69 -7.25 10.47
CA THR A 17 5.77 -5.85 10.95
C THR A 17 6.74 -5.03 10.10
N GLY A 18 6.25 -3.89 9.60
CA GLY A 18 6.99 -3.03 8.67
C GLY A 18 6.45 -3.03 7.23
N TRP A 19 5.68 -4.05 6.81
CA TRP A 19 5.15 -4.12 5.44
C TRP A 19 4.30 -2.88 5.08
N THR A 20 3.37 -2.47 5.94
CA THR A 20 2.56 -1.26 5.66
C THR A 20 3.39 0.02 5.53
N ALA A 21 4.54 0.09 6.19
CA ALA A 21 5.46 1.22 6.08
C ALA A 21 6.21 1.19 4.74
N THR A 22 6.49 0.00 4.17
CA THR A 22 7.02 -0.10 2.80
C THR A 22 5.96 0.32 1.78
N ASP A 23 4.69 -0.05 1.94
CA ASP A 23 3.63 0.43 1.05
C ASP A 23 3.51 1.97 1.05
N TRP A 24 3.69 2.60 2.22
CA TRP A 24 3.75 4.06 2.35
C TRP A 24 4.94 4.63 1.56
N MET A 25 6.13 4.05 1.74
CA MET A 25 7.34 4.44 1.02
C MET A 25 7.15 4.35 -0.49
N GLU A 26 6.51 3.30 -0.97
CA GLU A 26 6.33 3.03 -2.39
C GLU A 26 5.34 4.00 -3.04
N ASP A 27 4.23 4.29 -2.38
CA ASP A 27 3.25 5.26 -2.86
C ASP A 27 3.79 6.69 -2.77
N VAL A 28 4.63 7.00 -1.78
CA VAL A 28 5.37 8.27 -1.73
C VAL A 28 6.42 8.35 -2.84
N MET A 29 7.19 7.28 -3.11
CA MET A 29 8.15 7.24 -4.21
C MET A 29 7.48 7.56 -5.56
N LEU A 30 6.32 6.96 -5.84
CA LEU A 30 5.53 7.26 -7.04
C LEU A 30 5.06 8.73 -7.13
N ARG A 31 5.08 9.46 -6.01
CA ARG A 31 4.64 10.86 -5.90
C ARG A 31 5.78 11.86 -5.76
N THR A 32 6.99 11.40 -5.49
CA THR A 32 8.16 12.27 -5.30
C THR A 32 9.23 12.08 -6.37
N THR A 33 9.12 11.02 -7.18
CA THR A 33 10.07 10.74 -8.26
C THR A 33 9.39 10.10 -9.47
N SER A 34 10.12 9.91 -10.56
CA SER A 34 9.55 9.35 -11.79
C SER A 34 9.31 7.84 -11.68
N PRO A 35 8.40 7.27 -12.49
CA PRO A 35 8.19 5.82 -12.55
C PRO A 35 9.46 5.04 -12.92
N GLU A 36 10.35 5.62 -13.73
CA GLU A 36 11.63 5.00 -14.08
C GLU A 36 12.58 4.92 -12.89
N ASN A 37 12.58 5.94 -12.01
CA ASN A 37 13.34 5.89 -10.76
C ASN A 37 12.76 4.87 -9.78
N TYR A 38 11.43 4.71 -9.75
CA TYR A 38 10.78 3.63 -9.00
C TYR A 38 11.24 2.26 -9.50
N ASP A 39 11.21 2.03 -10.82
CA ASP A 39 11.64 0.76 -11.42
C ASP A 39 13.12 0.46 -11.17
N ALA A 40 13.98 1.48 -11.30
CA ALA A 40 15.41 1.36 -10.99
C ALA A 40 15.65 1.08 -9.50
N TRP A 41 14.82 1.62 -8.60
CA TRP A 41 14.91 1.33 -7.18
C TRP A 41 14.52 -0.12 -6.86
N VAL A 42 13.45 -0.62 -7.49
CA VAL A 42 13.02 -2.03 -7.37
C VAL A 42 14.13 -3.00 -7.81
N SER A 43 14.84 -2.71 -8.90
CA SER A 43 15.96 -3.53 -9.38
C SER A 43 17.28 -3.27 -8.65
N ASN A 44 17.32 -2.26 -7.77
CA ASN A 44 18.53 -1.71 -7.13
C ASN A 44 19.59 -1.15 -8.10
N ASP A 45 19.18 -0.77 -9.32
CA ASP A 45 19.97 0.10 -10.21
C ASP A 45 20.02 1.55 -9.68
N LEU A 46 18.97 1.96 -8.95
CA LEU A 46 18.95 3.12 -8.07
C LEU A 46 19.06 2.61 -6.61
N PRO A 47 20.11 2.97 -5.86
CA PRO A 47 20.32 2.42 -4.52
C PRO A 47 19.32 2.97 -3.49
N PHE A 48 19.11 2.23 -2.41
CA PHE A 48 18.21 2.63 -1.31
C PHE A 48 18.65 3.93 -0.64
N ASN A 49 19.95 4.22 -0.63
CA ASN A 49 20.52 5.46 -0.09
C ASN A 49 20.70 6.57 -1.14
N SER A 50 20.00 6.46 -2.27
CA SER A 50 19.91 7.56 -3.24
C SER A 50 19.12 8.75 -2.68
N PRO A 51 19.40 9.99 -3.12
CA PRO A 51 18.66 11.17 -2.70
C PRO A 51 17.13 11.06 -2.91
N GLU A 52 16.69 10.40 -3.97
CA GLU A 52 15.28 10.19 -4.30
C GLU A 52 14.58 9.34 -3.22
N VAL A 53 15.19 8.23 -2.81
CA VAL A 53 14.62 7.32 -1.80
C VAL A 53 14.67 7.95 -0.42
N ILE A 54 15.76 8.64 -0.08
CA ILE A 54 15.87 9.41 1.17
C ILE A 54 14.78 10.47 1.24
N ASN A 55 14.55 11.22 0.16
CA ASN A 55 13.49 12.23 0.11
C ASN A 55 12.11 11.60 0.35
N ALA A 56 11.80 10.46 -0.28
CA ALA A 56 10.53 9.77 -0.03
C ALA A 56 10.39 9.34 1.44
N MET A 57 11.47 8.87 2.06
CA MET A 57 11.48 8.46 3.47
C MET A 57 11.27 9.62 4.42
N GLU A 58 11.88 10.77 4.14
CA GLU A 58 11.66 11.99 4.90
C GLU A 58 10.23 12.53 4.72
N VAL A 59 9.66 12.44 3.51
CA VAL A 59 8.25 12.80 3.28
C VAL A 59 7.33 11.89 4.10
N TYR A 60 7.54 10.57 4.08
CA TYR A 60 6.78 9.65 4.92
C TYR A 60 6.98 9.96 6.42
N GLY A 61 8.22 10.20 6.86
CA GLY A 61 8.54 10.56 8.25
C GLY A 61 7.86 11.85 8.71
N SER A 62 7.72 12.84 7.83
CA SER A 62 7.01 14.09 8.14
C SER A 62 5.53 13.88 8.49
N ILE A 63 4.96 12.74 8.08
CA ILE A 63 3.60 12.32 8.39
C ILE A 63 3.58 11.37 9.59
N SER A 64 4.29 10.25 9.48
CA SER A 64 4.20 9.14 10.45
C SER A 64 4.93 9.41 11.76
N ARG A 65 5.89 10.35 11.78
CA ARG A 65 6.71 10.68 12.95
C ARG A 65 6.42 12.07 13.50
N ASN A 66 5.25 12.60 13.20
CA ASN A 66 4.78 13.87 13.72
C ASN A 66 3.65 13.62 14.73
N ASP A 67 3.91 13.98 16.00
CA ASP A 67 2.98 13.74 17.12
C ASP A 67 1.62 14.42 16.95
N ASP A 68 1.57 15.54 16.22
CA ASP A 68 0.31 16.23 15.93
C ASP A 68 -0.48 15.54 14.80
N TYR A 69 0.19 14.70 14.00
CA TYR A 69 -0.38 14.13 12.78
C TYR A 69 -0.94 12.72 12.98
N VAL A 70 -0.48 11.99 14.00
CA VAL A 70 -0.81 10.58 14.20
C VAL A 70 -1.55 10.34 15.52
N ALA A 71 -2.66 9.61 15.47
CA ALA A 71 -3.41 9.24 16.66
C ALA A 71 -2.54 8.38 17.60
N GLY A 72 -2.39 8.85 18.84
CA GLY A 72 -1.51 8.20 19.83
C GLY A 72 -0.05 8.69 19.80
N GLY A 73 0.30 9.59 18.89
CA GLY A 73 1.67 10.11 18.72
C GLY A 73 2.55 9.23 17.83
N ALA A 74 3.71 9.76 17.45
CA ALA A 74 4.67 9.09 16.56
C ALA A 74 5.16 7.75 17.14
N ASP A 75 5.44 7.74 18.44
CA ASP A 75 5.99 6.56 19.15
C ASP A 75 5.01 5.36 19.16
N ALA A 76 3.71 5.58 18.90
CA ALA A 76 2.73 4.52 18.90
C ALA A 76 2.71 3.71 17.58
N VAL A 77 3.14 4.31 16.46
CA VAL A 77 2.99 3.76 15.10
C VAL A 77 3.53 2.33 14.97
N ALA A 78 4.72 2.08 15.51
CA ALA A 78 5.39 0.78 15.43
C ALA A 78 4.69 -0.34 16.23
N SER A 79 3.80 0.03 17.16
CA SER A 79 3.17 -0.90 18.12
C SER A 79 1.69 -1.17 17.85
N ILE A 80 1.05 -0.34 17.03
CA ILE A 80 -0.37 -0.50 16.69
C ILE A 80 -0.49 -1.53 15.57
N PHE A 81 -1.29 -2.57 15.80
CA PHE A 81 -1.64 -3.55 14.77
C PHE A 81 -2.31 -2.83 13.59
N PHE A 82 -1.83 -3.07 12.37
CA PHE A 82 -2.32 -2.34 11.20
C PHE A 82 -3.85 -2.45 11.03
N GLY A 83 -4.42 -3.62 11.36
CA GLY A 83 -5.86 -3.85 11.30
C GLY A 83 -6.66 -3.15 12.38
N ASP A 84 -6.04 -2.83 13.53
CA ASP A 84 -6.68 -2.05 14.59
C ASP A 84 -6.56 -0.55 14.36
N SER A 85 -5.54 -0.12 13.61
CA SER A 85 -5.29 1.30 13.34
C SER A 85 -6.51 2.08 12.80
N PRO A 86 -7.36 1.57 11.86
CA PRO A 86 -8.53 2.32 11.40
C PRO A 86 -9.63 2.51 12.45
N ASN A 87 -9.61 1.80 13.59
CA ASN A 87 -10.65 1.93 14.63
C ASN A 87 -10.77 3.36 15.16
N GLY A 88 -9.68 4.14 15.14
CA GLY A 88 -9.70 5.54 15.55
C GLY A 88 -10.66 6.41 14.73
N LEU A 89 -10.95 6.06 13.47
CA LEU A 89 -11.91 6.75 12.61
C LEU A 89 -13.35 6.68 13.16
N PHE A 90 -13.67 5.62 13.89
CA PHE A 90 -15.04 5.28 14.31
C PHE A 90 -15.29 5.51 15.81
N THR A 91 -14.36 6.17 16.49
CA THR A 91 -14.53 6.58 17.90
C THR A 91 -15.38 7.84 18.02
N THR A 92 -15.91 8.14 19.21
CA THR A 92 -16.66 9.37 19.48
C THR A 92 -16.07 10.11 20.69
N PRO A 93 -15.39 11.26 20.50
CA PRO A 93 -15.02 11.85 19.20
C PRO A 93 -14.00 11.00 18.44
N ALA A 94 -13.92 11.17 17.11
CA ALA A 94 -12.94 10.46 16.28
C ALA A 94 -11.51 10.80 16.73
N GLN A 95 -10.66 9.78 16.85
CA GLN A 95 -9.25 9.92 17.23
C GLN A 95 -8.38 10.38 16.05
N CYS A 96 -8.80 10.08 14.83
CA CYS A 96 -8.14 10.52 13.60
C CYS A 96 -9.19 10.76 12.49
N MET A 97 -8.79 11.39 11.40
CA MET A 97 -9.71 11.72 10.28
C MET A 97 -9.47 10.89 9.02
N MET A 98 -8.29 10.31 8.85
CA MET A 98 -7.88 9.60 7.65
C MET A 98 -7.05 8.36 7.98
N HIS A 99 -7.11 7.38 7.09
CA HIS A 99 -6.26 6.20 7.09
C HIS A 99 -5.87 5.90 5.65
N ARG A 100 -4.65 5.40 5.44
CA ARG A 100 -4.16 4.99 4.12
C ARG A 100 -3.77 3.52 4.19
N GLN A 101 -4.41 2.72 3.35
CA GLN A 101 -4.16 1.28 3.22
C GLN A 101 -4.77 0.76 1.91
N ALA A 102 -4.41 -0.46 1.52
CA ALA A 102 -4.98 -1.16 0.38
C ALA A 102 -6.50 -1.37 0.50
N SER A 103 -7.14 -1.68 -0.63
CA SER A 103 -8.60 -1.79 -0.80
C SER A 103 -9.28 -2.84 0.10
N PHE A 104 -8.52 -3.75 0.72
CA PHE A 104 -9.06 -4.77 1.62
C PHE A 104 -9.31 -4.25 3.05
N ILE A 105 -8.76 -3.08 3.43
CA ILE A 105 -8.82 -2.59 4.80
C ILE A 105 -10.23 -2.46 5.41
N PRO A 106 -11.32 -2.20 4.64
CA PRO A 106 -12.65 -2.15 5.23
C PRO A 106 -13.06 -3.47 5.92
N SER A 107 -12.45 -4.61 5.56
CA SER A 107 -12.70 -5.87 6.27
C SER A 107 -12.26 -5.87 7.75
N PHE A 108 -11.41 -4.91 8.13
CA PHE A 108 -10.96 -4.67 9.51
C PHE A 108 -11.72 -3.55 10.22
N PHE A 109 -12.65 -2.86 9.55
CA PHE A 109 -13.52 -1.88 10.21
C PHE A 109 -14.47 -2.58 11.20
N PRO A 110 -15.01 -1.87 12.21
CA PRO A 110 -15.88 -2.47 13.24
C PRO A 110 -17.03 -3.33 12.71
N ASN A 111 -17.64 -2.92 11.60
CA ASN A 111 -18.75 -3.60 10.92
C ASN A 111 -18.32 -4.18 9.56
N GLN A 112 -17.04 -4.50 9.40
CA GLN A 112 -16.49 -5.21 8.24
C GLN A 112 -16.81 -4.53 6.89
N GLY A 113 -16.84 -3.20 6.88
CA GLY A 113 -17.00 -2.38 5.68
C GLY A 113 -18.42 -1.91 5.43
N GLN A 114 -19.39 -2.29 6.27
CA GLN A 114 -20.76 -1.77 6.22
C GLN A 114 -20.78 -0.23 6.37
N GLU A 115 -19.81 0.35 7.07
CA GLU A 115 -19.61 1.79 7.23
C GLU A 115 -19.53 2.55 5.88
N LEU A 116 -18.99 1.91 4.84
CA LEU A 116 -18.95 2.50 3.50
C LEU A 116 -20.34 2.56 2.85
N ALA A 117 -21.17 1.55 3.09
CA ALA A 117 -22.54 1.49 2.56
C ALA A 117 -23.47 2.43 3.34
N ASP A 118 -23.22 2.61 4.64
CA ASP A 118 -23.99 3.49 5.52
C ASP A 118 -23.58 4.96 5.40
N GLY A 119 -22.48 5.24 4.67
CA GLY A 119 -21.95 6.59 4.48
C GLY A 119 -21.23 7.16 5.70
N GLU A 120 -20.80 6.29 6.61
CA GLU A 120 -19.99 6.62 7.79
C GLU A 120 -18.50 6.80 7.44
N ALA A 121 -18.05 6.17 6.35
CA ALA A 121 -16.73 6.36 5.76
C ALA A 121 -16.82 6.50 4.23
N ASP A 122 -15.84 7.18 3.65
CA ASP A 122 -15.59 7.21 2.20
C ASP A 122 -14.07 7.20 1.97
N PHE A 123 -13.65 7.07 0.72
CA PHE A 123 -12.25 7.11 0.34
C PHE A 123 -12.03 8.03 -0.85
N PHE A 124 -10.78 8.43 -1.03
CA PHE A 124 -10.36 9.22 -2.17
C PHE A 124 -8.98 8.76 -2.63
N TYR A 125 -8.67 9.07 -3.88
CA TYR A 125 -7.35 8.84 -4.42
C TYR A 125 -6.29 9.61 -3.60
N PHE A 126 -5.24 8.92 -3.15
CA PHE A 126 -4.17 9.57 -2.39
C PHE A 126 -3.54 10.67 -3.27
N PRO A 127 -3.61 11.95 -2.88
CA PRO A 127 -3.26 13.03 -3.80
C PRO A 127 -1.79 12.98 -4.20
N ALA A 128 -1.52 13.18 -5.50
CA ALA A 128 -0.17 13.52 -5.93
C ALA A 128 0.20 14.92 -5.45
N PHE A 129 1.50 15.17 -5.24
CA PHE A 129 1.96 16.53 -5.00
C PHE A 129 1.60 17.40 -6.21
N ALA A 130 1.23 18.66 -5.95
CA ALA A 130 0.83 19.60 -6.99
C ALA A 130 1.99 19.94 -7.95
N GLU A 131 3.22 19.72 -7.50
CA GLU A 131 4.45 19.89 -8.25
C GLU A 131 4.90 18.55 -8.84
N GLY A 132 5.51 18.55 -10.03
CA GLY A 132 6.19 17.37 -10.60
C GLY A 132 5.50 16.67 -11.77
N ASP A 133 4.25 17.00 -12.12
CA ASP A 133 3.52 16.44 -13.28
C ASP A 133 3.63 14.91 -13.42
N LEU A 134 3.55 14.18 -12.29
CA LEU A 134 3.70 12.72 -12.22
C LEU A 134 2.41 11.95 -12.55
N GLY A 135 1.35 12.66 -12.95
CA GLY A 135 0.04 12.09 -13.25
C GLY A 135 -0.70 11.59 -12.01
N LYS A 136 -1.41 10.46 -12.17
CA LYS A 136 -2.17 9.75 -11.14
C LYS A 136 -1.64 8.32 -10.99
N PRO A 137 -0.46 8.14 -10.36
CA PRO A 137 0.08 6.81 -10.12
C PRO A 137 -0.79 5.99 -9.15
N VAL A 138 -0.91 4.69 -9.38
CA VAL A 138 -1.55 3.74 -8.46
C VAL A 138 -0.53 2.68 -8.10
N LEU A 139 -0.27 2.53 -6.80
CA LEU A 139 0.41 1.37 -6.24
C LEU A 139 -0.61 0.24 -6.08
N GLY A 140 -0.24 -0.99 -6.38
CA GLY A 140 -1.05 -2.14 -6.02
C GLY A 140 -0.24 -3.42 -5.91
N ALA A 141 -0.73 -4.36 -5.11
CA ALA A 141 -0.28 -5.74 -5.14
C ALA A 141 -1.28 -6.59 -5.93
N GLY A 142 -1.00 -7.88 -6.08
CA GLY A 142 -1.85 -8.80 -6.83
C GLY A 142 -1.62 -10.25 -6.45
N THR A 143 -2.65 -11.06 -6.62
CA THR A 143 -2.56 -12.50 -6.46
C THR A 143 -2.15 -13.14 -7.79
N LEU A 144 -1.14 -14.00 -7.74
CA LEU A 144 -0.69 -14.79 -8.89
C LEU A 144 -1.11 -16.25 -8.72
N TRP A 145 -1.61 -16.84 -9.81
CA TRP A 145 -1.84 -18.28 -9.88
C TRP A 145 -0.59 -18.93 -10.47
N ALA A 146 -0.05 -19.93 -9.79
CA ALA A 146 1.09 -20.72 -10.27
C ALA A 146 0.81 -22.21 -10.13
N SER A 147 1.29 -23.00 -11.09
CA SER A 147 1.26 -24.46 -11.01
C SER A 147 2.63 -25.03 -11.34
N PRO A 148 3.18 -25.94 -10.52
CA PRO A 148 4.44 -26.61 -10.83
C PRO A 148 4.31 -27.60 -11.98
N ASN A 149 3.08 -28.01 -12.32
CA ASN A 149 2.81 -28.92 -13.43
C ASN A 149 1.65 -28.40 -14.27
N MET A 150 1.94 -28.09 -15.53
CA MET A 150 0.99 -27.50 -16.46
C MET A 150 0.42 -28.59 -17.38
N THR A 151 -0.51 -29.38 -16.82
CA THR A 151 -1.27 -30.38 -17.57
C THR A 151 -2.33 -29.71 -18.45
N ASP A 152 -2.92 -30.42 -19.41
CA ASP A 152 -4.03 -29.90 -20.22
C ASP A 152 -5.18 -29.39 -19.35
N ALA A 153 -5.57 -30.13 -18.30
CA ALA A 153 -6.61 -29.69 -17.37
C ALA A 153 -6.22 -28.42 -16.58
N THR A 154 -4.95 -28.27 -16.21
CA THR A 154 -4.44 -27.07 -15.55
C THR A 154 -4.47 -25.88 -16.50
N MET A 155 -4.06 -26.06 -17.77
CA MET A 155 -4.12 -25.03 -18.80
C MET A 155 -5.54 -24.54 -19.03
N GLU A 156 -6.52 -25.44 -19.11
CA GLU A 156 -7.93 -25.06 -19.27
C GLU A 156 -8.44 -24.22 -18.10
N LEU A 157 -8.05 -24.56 -16.86
CA LEU A 157 -8.38 -23.73 -15.70
C LEU A 157 -7.73 -22.34 -15.79
N PHE A 158 -6.45 -22.25 -16.14
CA PHE A 158 -5.75 -20.97 -16.27
C PHE A 158 -6.36 -20.12 -17.39
N ASN A 159 -6.74 -20.74 -18.52
CA ASN A 159 -7.44 -20.06 -19.60
C ASN A 159 -8.81 -19.54 -19.16
N TYR A 160 -9.56 -20.31 -18.36
CA TYR A 160 -10.81 -19.84 -17.78
C TYR A 160 -10.60 -18.64 -16.84
N LEU A 161 -9.58 -18.70 -15.98
CA LEU A 161 -9.27 -17.65 -15.00
C LEU A 161 -8.90 -16.31 -15.67
N THR A 162 -8.51 -16.28 -16.94
CA THR A 162 -8.25 -15.02 -17.68
C THR A 162 -9.49 -14.44 -18.37
N THR A 163 -10.64 -15.09 -18.28
CA THR A 163 -11.88 -14.62 -18.94
C THR A 163 -12.60 -13.54 -18.12
N PRO A 164 -13.38 -12.65 -18.77
CA PRO A 164 -14.24 -11.71 -18.06
C PRO A 164 -15.16 -12.40 -17.05
N ALA A 165 -15.76 -13.53 -17.42
CA ALA A 165 -16.69 -14.25 -16.56
C ALA A 165 -16.06 -14.73 -15.24
N ALA A 166 -14.82 -15.24 -15.29
CA ALA A 166 -14.11 -15.64 -14.06
C ALA A 166 -13.82 -14.44 -13.16
N HIS A 167 -13.43 -13.31 -13.76
CA HIS A 167 -13.17 -12.07 -13.04
C HIS A 167 -14.45 -11.47 -12.44
N GLU A 168 -15.54 -11.41 -13.19
CA GLU A 168 -16.84 -10.89 -12.74
C GLU A 168 -17.43 -11.69 -11.58
N ILE A 169 -17.24 -13.02 -11.57
CA ILE A 169 -17.61 -13.86 -10.42
C ILE A 169 -16.89 -13.41 -9.15
N TRP A 170 -15.61 -13.03 -9.27
CA TRP A 170 -14.80 -12.59 -8.14
C TRP A 170 -15.08 -11.13 -7.76
N MET A 171 -15.35 -10.25 -8.74
CA MET A 171 -15.78 -8.86 -8.54
C MET A 171 -17.11 -8.77 -7.77
N ALA A 172 -17.99 -9.74 -7.97
CA ALA A 172 -19.25 -9.86 -7.24
C ALA A 172 -19.08 -10.28 -5.77
N GLN A 173 -17.85 -10.58 -5.34
CA GLN A 173 -17.48 -10.81 -3.93
C GLN A 173 -16.93 -9.53 -3.29
N SER A 174 -16.29 -9.65 -2.13
CA SER A 174 -15.64 -8.55 -1.42
C SER A 174 -14.16 -8.42 -1.76
N GLY A 175 -13.62 -7.19 -1.78
CA GLY A 175 -12.18 -6.92 -1.70
C GLY A 175 -11.35 -7.26 -2.95
N PHE A 176 -11.99 -7.55 -4.09
CA PHE A 176 -11.31 -7.86 -5.35
C PHE A 176 -11.40 -6.69 -6.32
N LEU A 177 -10.26 -6.27 -6.87
CA LEU A 177 -10.15 -5.37 -8.01
C LEU A 177 -9.51 -6.11 -9.18
N THR A 178 -9.74 -5.67 -10.41
CA THR A 178 -9.22 -6.37 -11.58
C THR A 178 -8.57 -5.45 -12.60
N PRO A 179 -7.44 -5.87 -13.21
CA PRO A 179 -6.87 -5.20 -14.38
C PRO A 179 -7.55 -5.62 -15.70
N HIS A 180 -8.51 -6.55 -15.68
CA HIS A 180 -9.11 -7.09 -16.89
C HIS A 180 -10.09 -6.07 -17.52
N LEU A 181 -9.68 -5.40 -18.61
CA LEU A 181 -10.44 -4.32 -19.25
C LEU A 181 -11.76 -4.75 -19.92
N GLY A 182 -11.97 -6.05 -20.12
CA GLY A 182 -13.17 -6.58 -20.76
C GLY A 182 -14.33 -6.94 -19.83
N VAL A 183 -14.23 -6.64 -18.52
CA VAL A 183 -15.30 -6.92 -17.53
C VAL A 183 -16.38 -5.83 -17.54
N ASP A 184 -17.58 -6.18 -17.12
CA ASP A 184 -18.62 -5.22 -16.77
C ASP A 184 -18.35 -4.63 -15.36
N ALA A 185 -18.05 -3.33 -15.29
CA ALA A 185 -17.82 -2.64 -14.02
C ALA A 185 -19.05 -2.65 -13.07
N SER A 186 -20.25 -2.90 -13.59
CA SER A 186 -21.44 -3.09 -12.74
C SER A 186 -21.45 -4.42 -11.98
N ALA A 187 -20.55 -5.37 -12.33
CA ALA A 187 -20.40 -6.64 -11.63
C ALA A 187 -19.71 -6.50 -10.26
N TYR A 188 -19.09 -5.35 -9.95
CA TYR A 188 -18.56 -5.09 -8.61
C TYR A 188 -19.67 -5.14 -7.56
N ALA A 189 -19.41 -5.83 -6.44
CA ALA A 189 -20.41 -6.07 -5.40
C ALA A 189 -20.99 -4.80 -4.76
N ASN A 190 -20.28 -3.67 -4.83
CA ASN A 190 -20.73 -2.40 -4.29
C ASN A 190 -20.07 -1.20 -4.99
N ASP A 191 -20.61 -0.02 -4.73
CA ASP A 191 -20.17 1.25 -5.31
C ASP A 191 -18.73 1.62 -4.92
N ALA A 192 -18.29 1.24 -3.72
CA ALA A 192 -16.93 1.50 -3.27
C ALA A 192 -15.91 0.71 -4.10
N LEU A 193 -16.11 -0.60 -4.29
CA LEU A 193 -15.26 -1.42 -5.15
C LEU A 193 -15.29 -0.94 -6.60
N ARG A 194 -16.45 -0.51 -7.11
CA ARG A 194 -16.55 0.04 -8.47
C ARG A 194 -15.71 1.31 -8.63
N LYS A 195 -15.83 2.27 -7.71
CA LYS A 195 -15.01 3.49 -7.69
C LYS A 195 -13.50 3.18 -7.57
N GLN A 196 -13.11 2.19 -6.77
CA GLN A 196 -11.71 1.75 -6.68
C GLN A 196 -11.21 1.13 -7.99
N GLY A 197 -12.05 0.31 -8.64
CA GLY A 197 -11.78 -0.26 -9.96
C GLY A 197 -11.61 0.83 -11.02
N GLU A 198 -12.42 1.90 -10.96
CA GLU A 198 -12.27 3.08 -11.83
C GLU A 198 -10.94 3.82 -11.58
N ILE A 199 -10.49 3.94 -10.33
CA ILE A 199 -9.16 4.51 -10.02
C ILE A 199 -8.06 3.67 -10.66
N LEU A 200 -8.11 2.34 -10.51
CA LEU A 200 -7.13 1.43 -11.09
C LEU A 200 -7.14 1.50 -12.62
N ALA A 201 -8.31 1.43 -13.25
CA ALA A 201 -8.45 1.45 -14.71
C ALA A 201 -8.03 2.78 -15.34
N ASN A 202 -8.14 3.89 -14.61
CA ASN A 202 -7.77 5.23 -15.08
C ASN A 202 -6.41 5.73 -14.56
N ALA A 203 -5.61 4.85 -13.92
CA ALA A 203 -4.28 5.19 -13.48
C ALA A 203 -3.41 5.60 -14.68
N THR A 204 -2.70 6.72 -14.59
CA THR A 204 -1.72 7.09 -15.64
C THR A 204 -0.49 6.20 -15.59
N THR A 205 -0.22 5.63 -14.42
CA THR A 205 0.89 4.74 -14.16
C THR A 205 0.46 3.77 -13.07
N PHE A 206 0.72 2.48 -13.28
CA PHE A 206 0.58 1.47 -12.25
C PHE A 206 1.96 0.90 -11.93
N ARG A 207 2.24 0.67 -10.65
CA ARG A 207 3.40 -0.11 -10.20
C ARG A 207 2.98 -1.13 -9.16
N PHE A 208 3.59 -2.31 -9.29
CA PHE A 208 3.43 -3.36 -8.30
C PHE A 208 4.20 -2.97 -7.04
N ASP A 209 3.73 -3.44 -5.88
CA ASP A 209 4.43 -3.31 -4.60
C ASP A 209 5.92 -3.64 -4.74
N ALA A 210 6.78 -2.68 -4.36
CA ALA A 210 8.22 -2.78 -4.59
C ALA A 210 8.81 -3.87 -3.71
N SER A 211 8.43 -3.92 -2.44
CA SER A 211 8.92 -4.90 -1.48
C SER A 211 8.58 -6.33 -1.93
N ASP A 212 7.42 -6.55 -2.54
CA ASP A 212 7.03 -7.84 -3.12
C ASP A 212 7.85 -8.24 -4.36
N LEU A 213 8.36 -7.27 -5.13
CA LEU A 213 9.20 -7.51 -6.31
C LEU A 213 10.68 -7.72 -5.98
N MET A 214 11.12 -7.28 -4.81
CA MET A 214 12.51 -7.42 -4.36
C MET A 214 12.84 -8.85 -3.94
N PRO A 215 14.13 -9.24 -3.88
CA PRO A 215 14.52 -10.50 -3.27
C PRO A 215 13.97 -10.60 -1.84
N GLY A 216 13.45 -11.77 -1.45
CA GLY A 216 12.81 -11.97 -0.15
C GLY A 216 13.62 -11.50 1.07
N PRO A 217 14.96 -11.72 1.14
CA PRO A 217 15.80 -11.18 2.21
C PRO A 217 15.84 -9.65 2.29
N ILE A 218 15.49 -8.95 1.21
CA ILE A 218 15.44 -7.49 1.16
C ILE A 218 14.02 -7.00 1.40
N GLY A 219 13.08 -7.30 0.51
CA GLY A 219 11.72 -6.76 0.57
C GLY A 219 11.01 -7.14 1.88
N ALA A 220 10.81 -8.44 2.07
CA ALA A 220 10.22 -9.01 3.28
C ALA A 220 11.19 -9.14 4.48
N GLY A 221 12.42 -8.65 4.34
CA GLY A 221 13.48 -8.80 5.32
C GLY A 221 14.01 -7.46 5.79
N ALA A 222 15.12 -7.02 5.19
CA ALA A 222 15.80 -5.79 5.56
C ALA A 222 14.87 -4.56 5.49
N PHE A 223 14.04 -4.45 4.45
CA PHE A 223 13.20 -3.27 4.25
C PHE A 223 12.11 -3.16 5.33
N TRP A 224 11.36 -4.22 5.62
CA TRP A 224 10.39 -4.25 6.73
C TRP A 224 11.04 -3.95 8.09
N THR A 225 12.20 -4.56 8.35
CA THR A 225 12.94 -4.39 9.60
C THR A 225 13.38 -2.94 9.79
N GLU A 226 14.01 -2.36 8.77
CA GLU A 226 14.55 -1.01 8.83
C GLU A 226 13.44 0.05 8.83
N MET A 227 12.31 -0.18 8.13
CA MET A 227 11.15 0.72 8.25
C MET A 227 10.50 0.68 9.64
N THR A 228 10.55 -0.46 10.32
CA THR A 228 10.14 -0.56 11.73
C THR A 228 11.10 0.21 12.64
N ALA A 229 12.41 0.15 12.39
CA ALA A 229 13.40 0.95 13.11
C ALA A 229 13.21 2.45 12.85
N PHE A 230 12.90 2.85 11.62
CA PHE A 230 12.58 4.23 11.24
C PHE A 230 11.35 4.76 12.00
N ALA A 231 10.28 3.96 12.09
CA ALA A 231 9.11 4.30 12.89
C ALA A 231 9.44 4.46 14.39
N ASN A 232 10.45 3.74 14.90
CA ASN A 232 10.96 3.85 16.26
C ASN A 232 12.06 4.92 16.45
N GLY A 233 12.27 5.80 15.47
CA GLY A 233 13.11 6.98 15.61
C GLY A 233 14.44 6.94 14.85
N GLN A 234 14.81 5.84 14.19
CA GLN A 234 16.00 5.78 13.33
C GLN A 234 15.91 6.83 12.20
N ASP A 235 17.01 7.47 11.83
CA ASP A 235 17.02 8.46 10.74
C ASP A 235 16.97 7.80 9.36
N ALA A 236 16.54 8.56 8.34
CA ALA A 236 16.34 8.03 6.99
C ALA A 236 17.65 7.53 6.35
N GLN A 237 18.77 8.22 6.60
CA GLN A 237 20.07 7.86 6.02
C GLN A 237 20.54 6.51 6.56
N THR A 238 20.54 6.34 7.88
CA THR A 238 20.90 5.06 8.53
C THR A 238 20.00 3.93 8.04
N THR A 239 18.69 4.18 7.97
CA THR A 239 17.70 3.21 7.49
C THR A 239 18.01 2.75 6.07
N ALA A 240 18.21 3.69 5.16
CA ALA A 240 18.54 3.40 3.77
C ALA A 240 19.90 2.72 3.59
N ASP A 241 20.92 3.14 4.35
CA ASP A 241 22.26 2.54 4.30
C ASP A 241 22.24 1.09 4.78
N ASN A 242 21.48 0.77 5.82
CA ASN A 242 21.32 -0.60 6.31
C ASN A 242 20.64 -1.49 5.27
N ILE A 243 19.58 -1.00 4.61
CA ILE A 243 18.91 -1.76 3.54
C ILE A 243 19.85 -1.97 2.35
N GLN A 244 20.58 -0.93 1.94
CA GLN A 244 21.56 -1.04 0.85
C GLN A 244 22.68 -2.02 1.18
N ALA A 245 23.19 -2.01 2.41
CA ALA A 245 24.20 -2.96 2.87
C ALA A 245 23.69 -4.41 2.86
N ALA A 246 22.43 -4.63 3.25
CA ALA A 246 21.80 -5.95 3.15
C ALA A 246 21.66 -6.40 1.68
N TRP A 247 21.33 -5.47 0.77
CA TRP A 247 21.28 -5.76 -0.66
C TRP A 247 22.65 -6.15 -1.21
N ASP A 248 23.69 -5.38 -0.90
CA ASP A 248 25.05 -5.64 -1.38
C ASP A 248 25.63 -6.96 -0.86
N ALA A 249 25.14 -7.45 0.29
CA ALA A 249 25.54 -8.74 0.85
C ALA A 249 24.97 -9.97 0.12
N ILE A 250 23.94 -9.79 -0.72
CA ILE A 250 23.30 -10.88 -1.49
C ILE A 250 23.62 -10.82 -3.00
N LYS A 251 24.42 -9.85 -3.43
CA LYS A 251 24.90 -9.71 -4.83
C LYS A 251 26.00 -10.71 -5.17
#